data_AF-W7RRG0-F1
#
_entry.id   AF-W7RRG0-F1
#
_cell.length_a   1.000
_cell.length_b   1.000
_cell.length_c   1.000
_cell.angle_alpha   90.00
_cell.angle_beta   90.00
_cell.angle_gamma   90.00
#
_symmetry.space_group_name_H-M   'P 1'
#
loop_
_entity.id
_entity.type
_entity.pdbx_description
1 polymer ?
#
loop_
_entity_poly.entity_id
_entity_poly.type
_entity_poly.pdbx_seq_one_letter_code
_entity_poly.pdbx_strand_id
1 'polypeptide(L)'
;MFFILIGVLTILSVGITYLWFLGSQVYIDLSRSYAASNFPGDITATQKMAYQIFFPSSLLVSLFIFTFLLYLLFKKKIDFTFGKKVAMFSVSIACTVYFSIKLYIFIFL
;
A
#
# COMPACT_ATOMS: atom_id res chain seq x y z
N MET A 1 -21.97 10.65 -10.22
CA MET A 1 -21.77 10.07 -8.86
C MET A 1 -20.68 9.02 -8.79
N PHE A 2 -20.63 8.04 -9.71
CA PHE A 2 -19.54 7.05 -9.76
C PHE A 2 -18.14 7.65 -9.95
N PHE A 3 -17.97 8.61 -10.87
CA PHE A 3 -16.69 9.28 -11.09
C PHE A 3 -16.19 10.05 -9.85
N ILE A 4 -17.10 10.65 -9.08
CA ILE A 4 -16.77 11.32 -7.81
C ILE A 4 -16.27 10.28 -6.79
N LEU A 5 -16.92 9.12 -6.70
CA LEU A 5 -16.48 8.03 -5.82
C LEU A 5 -15.08 7.51 -6.19
N ILE A 6 -14.80 7.32 -7.49
CA ILE A 6 -13.46 6.95 -7.96
C ILE A 6 -12.42 8.02 -7.61
N GLY A 7 -12.76 9.30 -7.77
CA GLY A 7 -11.87 10.40 -7.42
C GLY A 7 -11.53 10.40 -5.92
N VAL A 8 -12.55 10.26 -5.07
CA VAL A 8 -12.37 10.14 -3.61
C VAL A 8 -11.52 8.92 -3.24
N LEU A 9 -11.81 7.76 -3.84
CA LEU A 9 -11.05 6.54 -3.64
C LEU A 9 -9.58 6.74 -4.01
N THR A 10 -9.31 7.39 -5.14
CA THR A 10 -7.95 7.62 -5.63
C THR A 10 -7.16 8.52 -4.68
N ILE A 11 -7.74 9.65 -4.27
CA ILE A 11 -7.08 10.59 -3.34
C ILE A 11 -6.76 9.88 -2.01
N LEU A 12 -7.72 9.14 -1.46
CA LEU A 12 -7.54 8.44 -0.19
C LEU A 12 -6.54 7.29 -0.31
N SER A 13 -6.60 6.48 -1.37
CA SER A 13 -5.63 5.39 -1.60
C SER A 13 -4.21 5.92 -1.78
N VAL A 14 -4.02 7.04 -2.49
CA VAL A 14 -2.70 7.68 -2.61
C VAL A 14 -2.21 8.18 -1.25
N GLY A 15 -3.06 8.83 -0.46
CA GLY A 15 -2.73 9.30 0.88
C GLY A 15 -2.33 8.15 1.83
N ILE A 16 -3.12 7.07 1.85
CA ILE A 16 -2.81 5.85 2.62
C ILE A 16 -1.48 5.26 2.18
N THR A 17 -1.24 5.16 0.86
CA THR A 17 0.01 4.63 0.30
C THR A 17 1.22 5.45 0.74
N TYR A 18 1.09 6.78 0.75
CA TYR A 18 2.16 7.66 1.19
C TYR A 18 2.49 7.49 2.68
N LEU A 19 1.47 7.37 3.54
CA LEU A 19 1.67 7.09 4.96
C LEU A 19 2.32 5.72 5.18
N TRP A 20 1.92 4.70 4.42
CA TRP A 20 2.56 3.38 4.45
C TRP A 20 4.04 3.47 4.06
N PHE A 21 4.35 4.26 3.04
CA PHE A 21 5.73 4.47 2.62
C PHE A 21 6.57 5.08 3.73
N LEU A 22 6.13 6.20 4.32
CA LEU A 22 6.84 6.82 5.44
C LEU A 22 7.00 5.87 6.63
N GLY A 23 5.92 5.16 7.02
CA GLY A 23 5.96 4.20 8.11
C GLY A 23 6.94 3.06 7.85
N SER A 24 6.99 2.55 6.62
CA SER A 24 7.93 1.50 6.23
C SER A 24 9.39 1.97 6.27
N GLN A 25 9.68 3.20 5.84
CA GLN A 25 11.03 3.77 5.91
C GLN A 25 11.51 3.88 7.36
N VAL A 26 10.69 4.50 8.22
CA VAL A 26 11.00 4.65 9.65
C VAL A 26 11.26 3.29 10.29
N TYR A 27 10.43 2.29 10.01
CA TYR A 27 10.61 0.94 10.55
C TYR A 27 11.92 0.30 10.08
N ILE A 28 12.26 0.42 8.80
CA ILE A 28 13.48 -0.15 8.21
C ILE A 28 14.72 0.55 8.78
N ASP A 29 14.71 1.87 8.91
CA ASP A 29 15.84 2.63 9.43
C ASP A 29 16.07 2.37 10.93
N LEU A 30 14.99 2.19 11.70
CA LEU A 30 15.08 1.72 13.09
C LEU A 30 15.66 0.30 13.15
N SER A 31 15.25 -0.59 12.24
CA SER A 31 15.77 -1.95 12.16
C SER A 31 17.27 -1.97 11.83
N ARG A 32 17.73 -1.10 10.93
CA ARG A 32 19.17 -0.89 10.63
C ARG A 32 19.93 -0.34 11.83
N SER A 33 19.37 0.65 12.52
CA SER A 33 20.00 1.26 13.70
C SER A 33 20.17 0.25 14.84
N TYR A 34 19.17 -0.59 15.06
CA TYR A 34 19.21 -1.67 16.06
C TYR A 34 20.17 -2.81 15.67
N ALA A 35 20.28 -3.10 14.37
CA ALA A 35 21.29 -4.03 13.86
C ALA A 35 22.69 -3.47 14.14
N ALA A 36 22.95 -2.20 13.77
CA ALA A 36 24.23 -1.51 13.98
C ALA A 36 24.66 -1.44 15.45
N SER A 37 23.72 -1.33 16.39
CA SER A 37 24.05 -1.33 17.83
C SER A 37 24.48 -2.69 18.37
N ASN A 38 24.15 -3.80 17.69
CA ASN A 38 24.47 -5.17 18.12
C ASN A 38 25.55 -5.84 17.27
N PHE A 39 25.67 -5.46 15.99
CA PHE A 39 26.68 -5.94 15.03
C PHE A 39 26.95 -4.83 14.00
N PRO A 40 28.19 -4.64 13.49
CA PRO A 40 28.45 -3.68 12.42
C PRO A 40 27.89 -4.22 11.10
N GLY A 41 26.59 -4.04 10.84
CA GLY A 41 25.97 -4.60 9.65
C GLY A 41 24.60 -4.03 9.32
N ASP A 42 24.41 -3.74 8.03
CA ASP A 42 23.12 -3.47 7.38
C ASP A 42 22.15 -4.65 7.60
N ILE A 43 20.85 -4.41 7.41
CA ILE A 43 19.84 -5.47 7.51
C ILE A 43 20.14 -6.61 6.53
N THR A 44 19.92 -7.85 6.98
CA THR A 44 20.25 -9.05 6.19
C THR A 44 19.41 -9.14 4.91
N ALA A 45 19.91 -9.84 3.88
CA ALA A 45 19.18 -10.05 2.64
C ALA A 45 17.79 -10.68 2.86
N THR A 46 17.68 -11.59 3.83
CA THR A 46 16.41 -12.22 4.21
C THR A 46 15.42 -11.22 4.80
N GLN A 47 15.87 -10.28 5.65
CA GLN A 47 15.03 -9.19 6.17
C GLN A 47 14.58 -8.24 5.06
N LYS A 48 15.48 -7.89 4.14
CA LYS A 48 15.17 -7.07 2.96
C LYS A 48 14.05 -7.72 2.12
N MET A 49 14.15 -9.02 1.83
CA MET A 49 13.10 -9.77 1.13
C MET A 49 11.79 -9.81 1.92
N ALA A 50 11.86 -10.04 3.24
CA ALA A 50 10.67 -10.04 4.09
C ALA A 50 9.93 -8.70 4.02
N TYR A 51 10.64 -7.57 4.17
CA TYR A 51 10.05 -6.23 4.06
C TYR A 51 9.41 -5.97 2.70
N GLN A 52 10.06 -6.43 1.63
CA GLN A 52 9.55 -6.31 0.26
C GLN A 52 8.23 -7.06 0.03
N ILE A 53 7.92 -8.07 0.84
CA ILE A 53 6.68 -8.83 0.75
C ILE A 53 5.65 -8.28 1.74
N PHE A 54 6.03 -8.10 3.01
CA PHE A 54 5.09 -7.75 4.08
C PHE A 54 4.48 -6.36 3.89
N PHE A 55 5.29 -5.34 3.60
CA PHE A 55 4.76 -3.98 3.51
C PHE A 55 3.76 -3.82 2.36
N PRO A 56 4.05 -4.23 1.12
CA PRO A 56 3.08 -4.11 0.04
C PRO A 56 1.85 -5.01 0.23
N SER A 57 2.03 -6.22 0.77
CA SER A 57 0.90 -7.12 1.03
C SER A 57 -0.05 -6.54 2.08
N SER A 58 0.49 -5.95 3.16
CA SER A 58 -0.32 -5.28 4.18
C SER A 58 -1.09 -4.09 3.60
N LEU A 59 -0.44 -3.27 2.76
CA LEU A 59 -1.08 -2.14 2.09
C LEU A 59 -2.21 -2.62 1.16
N LEU A 60 -1.99 -3.69 0.39
CA LEU A 60 -2.99 -4.24 -0.52
C LEU A 60 -4.26 -4.65 0.23
N VAL A 61 -4.09 -5.39 1.34
CA VAL A 61 -5.21 -5.83 2.18
C VAL A 61 -5.96 -4.62 2.75
N SER A 62 -5.25 -3.62 3.29
CA SER A 62 -5.86 -2.41 3.83
C SER A 62 -6.64 -1.63 2.77
N LEU A 63 -6.07 -1.43 1.58
CA LEU A 63 -6.74 -0.74 0.47
C LEU A 63 -7.94 -1.52 -0.06
N PHE A 64 -7.89 -2.85 -0.09
CA PHE A 64 -9.03 -3.68 -0.51
C PHE A 64 -10.18 -3.61 0.48
N ILE A 65 -9.90 -3.72 1.79
CA ILE A 65 -10.91 -3.53 2.84
C ILE A 65 -11.54 -2.15 2.72
N PHE A 66 -10.70 -1.11 2.57
CA PHE A 66 -11.16 0.26 2.41
C PHE A 66 -12.07 0.44 1.17
N THR A 67 -11.64 -0.09 0.02
CA THR A 67 -12.42 -0.06 -1.23
C THR A 67 -13.75 -0.78 -1.06
N PHE A 68 -13.74 -1.93 -0.40
CA PHE A 68 -14.95 -2.72 -0.12
C PHE A 68 -15.93 -1.99 0.80
N LEU A 69 -15.44 -1.32 1.84
CA LEU A 69 -16.26 -0.49 2.72
C LEU A 69 -16.91 0.67 1.96
N LEU A 70 -16.15 1.36 1.10
CA LEU A 70 -16.70 2.40 0.22
C LEU A 70 -17.77 1.84 -0.73
N TYR A 71 -17.52 0.68 -1.33
CA TYR A 71 -18.53 0.00 -2.14
C TYR A 71 -19.82 -0.24 -1.34
N LEU A 72 -19.73 -0.77 -0.11
CA LEU A 72 -20.91 -1.03 0.72
C LEU A 72 -21.71 0.22 1.06
N LEU A 73 -21.05 1.35 1.30
CA LEU A 73 -21.70 2.64 1.60
C LEU A 73 -22.48 3.18 0.40
N PHE A 74 -21.96 2.98 -0.81
CA PHE A 74 -22.55 3.54 -2.03
C PHE A 74 -23.39 2.55 -2.85
N LYS A 75 -23.44 1.26 -2.48
CA LYS A 75 -24.16 0.22 -3.24
C LYS A 75 -25.65 0.50 -3.47
N LYS A 76 -26.30 1.25 -2.56
CA LYS A 76 -27.72 1.64 -2.70
C LYS A 76 -27.92 2.89 -3.55
N LYS A 77 -26.86 3.67 -3.76
CA LYS A 77 -26.90 4.98 -4.45
C LYS A 77 -26.39 4.88 -5.89
N ILE A 78 -25.60 3.86 -6.21
CA ILE A 78 -24.93 3.71 -7.52
C ILE A 78 -25.17 2.30 -8.03
N ASP A 79 -25.60 2.19 -9.28
CA ASP A 79 -25.69 0.89 -9.95
C ASP A 79 -24.28 0.40 -10.36
N PHE A 80 -23.86 -0.70 -9.73
CA PHE A 80 -22.53 -1.28 -9.82
C PHE A 80 -22.50 -2.45 -10.80
N THR A 81 -22.26 -2.13 -12.07
CA THR A 81 -21.92 -3.11 -13.09
C THR A 81 -20.55 -3.75 -12.80
N PHE A 82 -20.30 -4.94 -13.36
CA PHE A 82 -19.04 -5.66 -13.20
C PHE A 82 -17.81 -4.79 -13.52
N GLY A 83 -17.83 -4.07 -14.65
CA GLY A 83 -16.73 -3.18 -15.05
C GLY A 83 -16.45 -2.05 -14.05
N LYS A 84 -17.49 -1.48 -13.42
CA LYS A 84 -17.33 -0.45 -12.39
C LYS A 84 -16.69 -0.97 -11.11
N LYS A 85 -17.00 -2.22 -10.72
CA LYS A 85 -16.35 -2.87 -9.57
C LYS A 85 -14.87 -3.07 -9.84
N VAL A 86 -14.52 -3.62 -11.00
CA VAL A 86 -13.12 -3.79 -11.43
C VAL A 86 -12.37 -2.46 -11.40
N ALA A 87 -12.97 -1.39 -11.93
CA ALA A 87 -12.38 -0.06 -11.93
C ALA A 87 -12.17 0.54 -10.52
N MET A 88 -12.94 0.14 -9.51
CA MET A 88 -12.67 0.55 -8.13
C MET A 88 -11.47 -0.19 -7.55
N PHE A 89 -11.39 -1.51 -7.73
CA PHE A 89 -10.29 -2.29 -7.15
C PHE A 89 -8.96 -2.08 -7.86
N SER A 90 -8.96 -1.66 -9.13
CA SER A 90 -7.73 -1.37 -9.88
C SER A 90 -6.90 -0.25 -9.26
N VAL A 91 -7.54 0.75 -8.64
CA VAL A 91 -6.85 1.84 -7.93
C VAL A 91 -5.98 1.29 -6.81
N SER A 92 -6.55 0.37 -6.02
CA SER A 92 -5.84 -0.27 -4.91
C SER A 92 -4.65 -1.11 -5.39
N ILE A 93 -4.80 -1.84 -6.49
CA ILE A 93 -3.71 -2.60 -7.12
C ILE A 93 -2.60 -1.65 -7.61
N ALA A 94 -2.96 -0.58 -8.32
CA ALA A 94 -1.98 0.38 -8.84
C ALA A 94 -1.16 1.03 -7.73
N CYS A 95 -1.81 1.43 -6.63
CA CYS A 95 -1.16 1.97 -5.44
C CYS A 95 -0.18 0.97 -4.80
N THR A 96 -0.60 -0.28 -4.62
CA THR A 96 0.28 -1.33 -4.08
C THR A 96 1.48 -1.58 -4.99
N VAL A 97 1.29 -1.71 -6.30
CA VAL A 97 2.39 -1.92 -7.26
C VAL A 97 3.37 -0.76 -7.23
N TYR A 98 2.87 0.47 -7.24
CA TYR A 98 3.71 1.66 -7.12
C TYR A 98 4.56 1.63 -5.84
N PHE A 99 3.94 1.30 -4.70
CA PHE A 99 4.65 1.20 -3.43
C PHE A 99 5.69 0.07 -3.43
N SER A 100 5.37 -1.11 -3.98
CA SER A 100 6.33 -2.21 -4.14
C SER A 100 7.58 -1.77 -4.91
N ILE A 101 7.42 -1.05 -6.02
CA ILE A 101 8.55 -0.55 -6.82
C ILE A 101 9.38 0.45 -6.01
N LYS A 102 8.72 1.40 -5.34
CA LYS A 102 9.41 2.39 -4.50
C LYS A 102 10.18 1.74 -3.35
N LEU A 103 9.59 0.75 -2.70
CA LEU A 103 10.22 0.02 -1.61
C LEU A 103 11.41 -0.81 -2.11
N TYR A 104 11.30 -1.44 -3.29
CA TYR A 104 12.40 -2.17 -3.90
C TYR A 104 13.61 -1.28 -4.14
N ILE A 105 13.38 -0.11 -4.75
CA ILE A 105 14.44 0.88 -5.00
C ILE A 105 15.07 1.31 -3.68
N PHE A 106 14.28 1.58 -2.64
CA PHE A 106 14.80 2.03 -1.33
C PHE A 106 15.62 0.97 -0.58
N ILE A 107 15.30 -0.31 -0.74
CA ILE A 107 15.93 -1.39 0.03
C ILE A 107 17.20 -1.93 -0.67
N PHE A 108 17.18 -1.99 -2.00
CA PHE A 108 18.19 -2.70 -2.81
C PHE A 108 19.05 -1.81 -3.70
N LEU A 109 18.62 -0.59 -4.02
CA LEU A 109 19.41 0.41 -4.75
C LEU A 109 19.98 1.45 -3.78
#